data_AF-A0A6A3WSD3-F1
#
_entry.id   AF-A0A6A3WSD3-F1
#
_cell.length_a   1.000
_cell.length_b   1.000
_cell.length_c   1.000
_cell.angle_alpha   90.00
_cell.angle_beta   90.00
_cell.angle_gamma   90.00
#
_symmetry.space_group_name_H-M   'P 1'
#
loop_
_entity.id
_entity.type
_entity.pdbx_description
1 polymer ?
#
loop_
_entity_poly.entity_id
_entity_poly.type
_entity_poly.pdbx_seq_one_letter_code
_entity_poly.pdbx_strand_id
1 'polypeptide(L)'
;ALEGQDREQQEVVPAASKLDLAQAREWLSTNLKFAMVDGLDSQASGSLSGAATYRTGAVGPNGDKLSVGCLVRLEASDGNAYRIRVRAVHRDVSVATKNCLKMLLQG
;
A
#
# COMPACT_ATOMS: atom_id res chain seq x y z
N ALA A 1 7.09 14.52 8.82
CA ALA A 1 8.15 13.50 8.76
C ALA A 1 7.51 12.11 8.86
N LEU A 2 7.79 11.21 7.91
CA LEU A 2 7.36 9.79 7.93
C LEU A 2 8.24 8.92 8.85
N GLU A 3 9.15 9.55 9.60
CA GLU A 3 10.13 8.92 10.48
C GLU A 3 9.47 8.23 11.69
N GLY A 4 10.01 7.11 12.14
CA GLY A 4 9.44 6.25 13.20
C GLY A 4 9.34 4.79 12.78
N GLN A 5 9.93 3.88 13.56
CA GLN A 5 10.04 2.44 13.24
C GLN A 5 8.66 1.75 13.13
N ASP A 6 7.67 2.15 13.93
CA ASP A 6 6.37 1.46 13.99
C ASP A 6 5.38 1.87 12.88
N ARG A 7 5.78 2.80 12.00
CA ARG A 7 4.89 3.34 10.95
C ARG A 7 4.89 2.51 9.69
N GLU A 8 5.93 1.73 9.44
CA GLU A 8 5.96 0.77 8.34
C GLU A 8 5.32 -0.54 8.79
N GLN A 9 4.50 -1.13 7.93
CA GLN A 9 3.93 -2.45 8.11
C GLN A 9 4.29 -3.29 6.88
N GLN A 10 4.86 -4.47 7.12
CA GLN A 10 5.26 -5.39 6.07
C GLN A 10 4.69 -6.78 6.32
N GLU A 11 4.30 -7.47 5.25
CA GLU A 11 3.90 -8.88 5.30
C GLU A 11 4.15 -9.56 3.96
N VAL A 12 4.52 -10.84 3.98
CA VAL A 12 4.54 -11.69 2.78
C VAL A 12 3.26 -12.51 2.77
N VAL A 13 2.48 -12.38 1.70
CA VAL A 13 1.16 -12.96 1.55
C VAL A 13 1.17 -13.91 0.35
N PRO A 14 0.80 -15.20 0.52
CA PRO A 14 0.61 -16.11 -0.61
C PRO A 14 -0.46 -15.57 -1.55
N ALA A 15 -0.19 -15.59 -2.85
CA ALA A 15 -1.17 -15.21 -3.86
C ALA A 15 -2.16 -16.37 -4.08
N ALA A 16 -3.45 -16.06 -4.13
CA ALA A 16 -4.48 -17.06 -4.42
C ALA A 16 -4.40 -17.59 -5.87
N SER A 17 -3.95 -16.74 -6.80
CA SER A 17 -3.71 -17.07 -8.20
C SER A 17 -2.23 -16.87 -8.57
N LYS A 18 -1.85 -17.23 -9.80
CA LYS A 18 -0.54 -16.88 -10.35
C LYS A 18 -0.34 -15.37 -10.24
N LEU A 19 0.86 -14.95 -9.83
CA LEU A 19 1.21 -13.53 -9.73
C LEU A 19 0.95 -12.82 -11.07
N ASP A 20 0.12 -11.77 -11.00
CA ASP A 20 -0.21 -10.88 -12.10
C ASP A 20 -0.02 -9.44 -11.63
N LEU A 21 0.99 -8.76 -12.17
CA LEU A 21 1.30 -7.37 -11.81
C LEU A 21 0.33 -6.37 -12.47
N ALA A 22 -0.33 -6.74 -13.57
CA ALA A 22 -1.36 -5.89 -14.17
C ALA A 22 -2.60 -5.87 -13.27
N GLN A 23 -3.03 -7.05 -12.81
CA GLN A 23 -4.12 -7.16 -11.83
C GLN A 23 -3.77 -6.46 -10.51
N ALA A 24 -2.54 -6.63 -10.04
CA ALA A 24 -2.09 -5.97 -8.83
C ALA A 24 -2.06 -4.43 -8.96
N ARG A 25 -1.70 -3.91 -10.14
CA ARG A 25 -1.79 -2.48 -10.45
C ARG A 25 -3.23 -2.00 -10.42
N GLU A 26 -4.19 -2.78 -10.94
CA GLU A 26 -5.61 -2.46 -10.85
C GLU A 26 -6.10 -2.42 -9.41
N TRP A 27 -5.74 -3.39 -8.57
CA TRP A 27 -6.12 -3.38 -7.14
C TRP A 27 -5.61 -2.12 -6.42
N LEU A 28 -4.35 -1.74 -6.67
CA LEU A 28 -3.78 -0.53 -6.08
C LEU A 28 -4.46 0.74 -6.61
N SER A 29 -4.64 0.87 -7.93
CA SER A 29 -5.13 2.11 -8.55
C SER A 29 -6.65 2.27 -8.51
N THR A 30 -7.40 1.21 -8.78
CA THR A 30 -8.87 1.25 -8.89
C THR A 30 -9.54 0.94 -7.56
N ASN A 31 -9.14 -0.12 -6.86
CA ASN A 31 -9.81 -0.52 -5.61
C ASN A 31 -9.35 0.33 -4.43
N LEU A 32 -8.04 0.55 -4.30
CA LEU A 32 -7.46 1.29 -3.16
C LEU A 32 -7.13 2.76 -3.45
N LYS A 33 -7.33 3.21 -4.70
CA LYS A 33 -7.16 4.62 -5.13
C LYS A 33 -5.75 5.18 -4.93
N PHE A 34 -4.72 4.34 -5.04
CA PHE A 34 -3.34 4.79 -5.11
C PHE A 34 -3.03 5.38 -6.48
N ALA A 35 -2.37 6.53 -6.50
CA ALA A 35 -1.66 6.98 -7.68
C ALA A 35 -0.40 6.11 -7.84
N MET A 36 -0.23 5.48 -9.00
CA MET A 36 0.96 4.67 -9.29
C MET A 36 2.17 5.58 -9.46
N VAL A 37 3.29 5.22 -8.84
CA VAL A 37 4.54 5.96 -8.92
C VAL A 37 5.42 5.31 -9.97
N ASP A 38 5.33 5.80 -11.20
CA ASP A 38 6.15 5.31 -12.30
C ASP A 38 7.60 5.84 -12.18
N GLY A 39 8.58 5.05 -12.62
CA GLY A 39 10.00 5.43 -12.63
C GLY A 39 10.77 5.23 -11.30
N LEU A 40 10.08 4.86 -10.21
CA LEU A 40 10.72 4.48 -8.94
C LEU A 40 11.13 3.00 -8.91
N ASP A 41 10.25 2.13 -9.42
CA ASP A 41 10.52 0.71 -9.61
C ASP A 41 11.04 0.47 -11.03
N SER A 42 12.10 -0.33 -11.16
CA SER A 42 12.56 -0.76 -12.48
C SER A 42 11.53 -1.71 -13.08
N GLN A 43 11.30 -1.64 -14.39
CA GLN A 43 10.33 -2.54 -15.05
C GLN A 43 10.65 -4.04 -14.85
N ALA A 44 11.91 -4.37 -14.52
CA ALA A 44 12.38 -5.72 -14.24
C ALA A 44 12.25 -6.17 -12.77
N SER A 45 11.88 -5.28 -11.83
CA SER A 45 11.89 -5.58 -10.39
C SER A 45 10.73 -6.46 -9.92
N GLY A 46 9.68 -6.61 -10.75
CA GLY A 46 8.44 -7.24 -10.32
C GLY A 46 7.76 -6.50 -9.16
N SER A 47 7.98 -5.18 -9.04
CA SER A 47 7.42 -4.34 -7.98
C SER A 47 6.58 -3.18 -8.51
N LEU A 48 5.63 -2.75 -7.67
CA LEU A 48 4.72 -1.63 -7.90
C LEU A 48 4.73 -0.73 -6.67
N SER A 49 4.95 0.55 -6.88
CA SER A 49 4.84 1.58 -5.83
C SER A 49 3.65 2.49 -6.08
N GLY A 50 2.98 2.89 -5.01
CA GLY A 50 1.84 3.80 -5.06
C GLY A 50 1.85 4.80 -3.91
N ALA A 51 1.22 5.95 -4.13
CA ALA A 51 0.97 6.96 -3.11
C ALA A 51 -0.52 7.35 -3.07
N ALA A 52 -1.05 7.54 -1.87
CA ALA A 52 -2.41 8.01 -1.63
C ALA A 52 -2.46 8.99 -0.46
N THR A 53 -3.54 9.76 -0.40
CA THR A 53 -3.89 10.56 0.78
C THR A 53 -5.32 10.24 1.19
N TYR A 54 -5.47 9.63 2.37
CA TYR A 54 -6.78 9.35 2.94
C TYR A 54 -7.31 10.61 3.64
N ARG A 55 -8.49 11.06 3.20
CA ARG A 55 -9.22 12.16 3.84
C ARG A 55 -10.22 11.57 4.83
N THR A 56 -10.06 11.81 6.12
CA THR A 56 -10.88 11.15 7.15
C THR A 56 -12.21 11.87 7.38
N GLY A 57 -12.34 13.12 6.92
CA GLY A 57 -13.48 13.99 7.23
C GLY A 57 -13.47 14.54 8.67
N ALA A 58 -12.56 14.06 9.52
CA ALA A 58 -12.38 14.56 10.87
C ALA A 58 -11.63 15.90 10.87
N VAL A 59 -11.92 16.71 11.89
CA VAL A 59 -11.28 18.00 12.12
C VAL A 59 -10.35 17.87 13.31
N GLY A 60 -9.12 18.32 13.15
CA GLY A 60 -8.11 18.34 14.20
C GLY A 60 -8.36 19.45 15.24
N PRO A 61 -7.60 19.48 16.33
CA PRO A 61 -7.78 20.45 17.42
C PRO A 61 -7.72 21.92 16.98
N ASN A 62 -7.04 22.20 15.87
CA ASN A 62 -6.85 23.55 15.33
C ASN A 62 -7.86 23.93 14.24
N GLY A 63 -8.85 23.07 13.94
CA GLY A 63 -9.82 23.31 12.87
C GLY A 63 -9.40 22.78 11.49
N ASP A 64 -8.19 22.24 11.35
CA ASP A 64 -7.70 21.68 10.09
C ASP A 64 -8.30 20.30 9.80
N LYS A 65 -8.60 20.01 8.52
CA LYS A 65 -9.06 18.68 8.10
C LYS A 65 -7.92 17.67 8.19
N LEU A 66 -8.15 16.55 8.86
CA LEU A 66 -7.18 15.48 8.99
C LEU A 66 -7.06 14.69 7.67
N SER A 67 -5.85 14.66 7.14
CA SER A 67 -5.47 13.87 5.97
C SER A 67 -4.23 13.05 6.28
N VAL A 68 -4.21 11.80 5.82
CA VAL A 68 -3.13 10.86 6.10
C VAL A 68 -2.51 10.41 4.79
N GLY A 69 -1.27 10.83 4.55
CA GLY A 69 -0.45 10.31 3.46
C GLY A 69 -0.10 8.84 3.71
N CYS A 70 -0.20 8.03 2.67
CA CYS A 70 0.08 6.60 2.69
C CYS A 70 0.88 6.22 1.44
N LEU A 71 1.98 5.49 1.63
CA LEU A 71 2.80 4.92 0.58
C LEU A 71 2.68 3.40 0.65
N VAL A 72 2.61 2.76 -0.50
CA VAL A 72 2.58 1.30 -0.64
C VAL A 72 3.61 0.84 -1.64
N ARG A 73 4.23 -0.30 -1.35
CA ARG A 73 5.06 -1.05 -2.30
C ARG A 73 4.63 -2.51 -2.25
N LEU A 74 4.32 -3.06 -3.42
CA LEU A 74 3.97 -4.45 -3.62
C LEU A 74 5.02 -5.09 -4.50
N GLU A 75 5.59 -6.21 -4.09
CA GLU A 75 6.65 -6.89 -4.82
C GLU A 75 6.31 -8.36 -5.00
N ALA A 76 6.65 -8.96 -6.13
CA ALA A 76 6.77 -10.41 -6.20
C ALA A 76 7.83 -10.87 -5.18
N SER A 77 7.51 -11.90 -4.41
CA SER A 77 8.43 -12.55 -3.47
C SER A 77 8.75 -13.97 -3.96
N ASP A 78 9.67 -14.66 -3.29
CA ASP A 78 9.97 -16.06 -3.60
C ASP A 78 8.69 -16.92 -3.54
N GLY A 79 8.51 -17.77 -4.55
CA GLY A 79 7.31 -18.58 -4.74
C GLY A 79 6.14 -17.80 -5.34
N ASN A 80 4.92 -18.30 -5.14
CA ASN A 80 3.68 -17.63 -5.59
C ASN A 80 3.15 -16.69 -4.48
N ALA A 81 3.92 -15.67 -4.14
CA ALA A 81 3.61 -14.75 -3.04
C ALA A 81 3.95 -13.30 -3.37
N TYR A 82 3.24 -12.38 -2.71
CA TYR A 82 3.54 -10.95 -2.75
C TYR A 82 4.13 -10.50 -1.41
N ARG A 83 5.11 -9.61 -1.45
CA ARG A 83 5.54 -8.83 -0.30
C ARG A 83 4.86 -7.46 -0.33
N ILE A 84 4.08 -7.17 0.69
CA ILE A 84 3.43 -5.89 0.91
C ILE A 84 4.28 -5.07 1.86
N ARG A 85 4.56 -3.81 1.53
CA ARG A 85 5.04 -2.78 2.48
C ARG A 85 4.10 -1.58 2.41
N VAL A 86 3.64 -1.10 3.57
CA VAL A 86 2.83 0.11 3.68
C VAL A 86 3.43 1.02 4.72
N ARG A 87 3.52 2.32 4.40
CA ARG A 87 3.94 3.35 5.35
C ARG A 87 3.03 4.56 5.29
N ALA A 88 2.41 4.88 6.41
CA ALA A 88 1.61 6.08 6.61
C ALA A 88 2.13 6.86 7.83
N VAL A 89 1.69 8.12 7.98
CA VAL A 89 2.03 8.93 9.17
C VAL A 89 1.46 8.36 10.47
N HIS A 90 0.39 7.57 10.39
CA HIS A 90 -0.22 6.86 11.52
C HIS A 90 -0.17 5.34 11.31
N ARG A 91 0.34 4.60 12.29
CA ARG A 91 0.47 3.13 12.25
C ARG A 91 -0.85 2.44 11.91
N ASP A 92 -1.96 2.90 12.48
CA ASP A 92 -3.28 2.30 12.25
C ASP A 92 -3.66 2.32 10.77
N VAL A 93 -3.31 3.39 10.06
CA VAL A 93 -3.55 3.49 8.62
C VAL A 93 -2.65 2.52 7.85
N SER A 94 -1.39 2.37 8.25
CA SER A 94 -0.50 1.37 7.64
C SER A 94 -1.02 -0.06 7.83
N VAL A 95 -1.47 -0.40 9.04
CA VAL A 95 -2.04 -1.72 9.36
C VAL A 95 -3.31 -1.97 8.56
N ALA A 96 -4.25 -1.01 8.58
CA ALA A 96 -5.53 -1.12 7.88
C ALA A 96 -5.33 -1.30 6.37
N THR A 97 -4.49 -0.44 5.76
CA THR A 97 -4.21 -0.50 4.31
C THR A 97 -3.56 -1.83 3.93
N LYS A 98 -2.57 -2.31 4.70
CA LYS A 98 -1.92 -3.60 4.46
C LYS A 98 -2.94 -4.74 4.53
N ASN A 99 -3.85 -4.73 5.51
CA ASN A 99 -4.90 -5.74 5.65
C ASN A 99 -5.91 -5.69 4.49
N CYS A 100 -6.30 -4.50 4.02
CA CYS A 100 -7.14 -4.35 2.83
C CYS A 100 -6.48 -4.96 1.60
N LEU A 101 -5.18 -4.69 1.39
CA LEU A 101 -4.45 -5.26 0.26
C LEU A 101 -4.30 -6.77 0.39
N LYS A 102 -4.03 -7.29 1.60
CA LYS A 102 -4.00 -8.73 1.87
C LYS A 102 -5.31 -9.41 1.47
N MET A 103 -6.47 -8.83 1.81
CA MET A 103 -7.77 -9.39 1.42
C MET A 103 -7.94 -9.44 -0.11
N LEU A 104 -7.47 -8.43 -0.84
CA LEU A 104 -7.52 -8.43 -2.32
C LEU A 104 -6.60 -9.49 -2.95
N LEU A 105 -5.47 -9.80 -2.32
CA LEU A 105 -4.49 -10.77 -2.83
C LEU A 105 -4.88 -12.24 -2.54
N GLN A 106 -5.81 -12.45 -1.61
CA GLN A 106 -6.24 -13.76 -1.12
C GLN A 106 -7.69 -14.11 -1.46
N GLY A 107 -8.49 -13.14 -1.93
CA GLY A 107 -9.87 -13.31 -2.35
C GLY A 107 -9.98 -13.57 -3.85
#